data_AF-A0A6M4P7L2-F1
#
_entry.id   AF-A0A6M4P7L2-F1
#
_cell.length_a   1.000
_cell.length_b   1.000
_cell.length_c   1.000
_cell.angle_alpha   90.00
_cell.angle_beta   90.00
_cell.angle_gamma   90.00
#
_symmetry.space_group_name_H-M   'P 1'
#
loop_
_entity.id
_entity.type
_entity.pdbx_description
1 polymer ?
#
loop_
_entity_poly.entity_id
_entity_poly.type
_entity_poly.pdbx_seq_one_letter_code
_entity_poly.pdbx_strand_id
1 'polypeptide(L)'
;MKNLLSTNKNQSGVGLLEALIAVALSSIIILGGVYSMSRMLVSQQQNNLQYIVINELRAKLQGATAEEKEKWCAGDSKPTITLPKEDNSIYITVTCKKVDINIINSNSTYNKKIPDELLPIKFEINEASLGGKITVGEELE
;
A
#
# COMPACT_ATOMS: atom_id res chain seq x y z
N MET A 1 9.58 71.27 -38.16
CA MET A 1 9.94 71.22 -36.73
C MET A 1 8.93 70.36 -36.02
N LYS A 2 9.34 69.25 -35.38
CA LYS A 2 8.45 68.26 -34.75
C LYS A 2 8.63 68.39 -33.24
N ASN A 3 7.61 68.87 -32.54
CA ASN A 3 7.68 69.08 -31.09
C ASN A 3 7.76 67.73 -30.37
N LEU A 4 8.88 67.49 -29.69
CA LEU A 4 9.04 66.38 -28.77
C LEU A 4 8.29 66.74 -27.48
N LEU A 5 7.07 66.24 -27.35
CA LEU A 5 6.32 66.25 -26.09
C LEU A 5 7.07 65.36 -25.09
N SER A 6 7.84 66.00 -24.21
CA SER A 6 8.45 65.35 -23.05
C SER A 6 7.34 64.90 -22.11
N THR A 7 7.04 63.60 -22.14
CA THR A 7 6.12 62.99 -21.17
C THR A 7 6.90 62.80 -19.87
N ASN A 8 6.71 63.72 -18.92
CA ASN A 8 7.15 63.53 -17.54
C ASN A 8 6.34 62.36 -16.93
N LYS A 9 6.79 61.13 -17.14
CA LYS A 9 6.26 59.95 -16.44
C LYS A 9 6.85 59.98 -15.03
N ASN A 10 6.04 60.34 -14.05
CA ASN A 10 6.33 60.05 -12.64
C ASN A 10 6.53 58.54 -12.51
N GLN A 11 7.78 58.12 -12.42
CA GLN A 11 8.16 56.75 -12.14
C GLN A 11 7.87 56.51 -10.65
N SER A 12 6.63 56.12 -10.33
CA SER A 12 6.26 55.75 -8.98
C SER A 12 7.05 54.49 -8.60
N GLY A 13 7.71 54.50 -7.44
CA GLY A 13 8.52 53.39 -6.91
C GLY A 13 7.74 52.12 -6.55
N VAL A 14 6.59 51.89 -7.19
CA VAL A 14 5.68 50.77 -6.96
C VAL A 14 6.18 49.45 -7.58
N GLY A 15 7.05 49.52 -8.59
CA GLY A 15 7.57 48.32 -9.26
C GLY A 15 8.46 47.44 -8.37
N LEU A 16 9.17 48.04 -7.40
CA LEU A 16 10.01 47.29 -6.46
C LEU A 16 9.16 46.56 -5.41
N LEU A 17 8.07 47.20 -4.95
CA LEU A 17 7.09 46.58 -4.06
C LEU A 17 6.34 45.44 -4.76
N GLU A 18 5.93 45.64 -6.01
CA GLU A 18 5.25 44.62 -6.82
C GLU A 18 6.16 43.42 -7.09
N ALA A 19 7.44 43.66 -7.40
CA ALA A 19 8.43 42.59 -7.55
C ALA A 19 8.64 41.80 -6.25
N LEU A 20 8.68 42.49 -5.09
CA LEU A 20 8.80 41.84 -3.78
C LEU A 20 7.59 40.93 -3.49
N ILE A 21 6.38 41.42 -3.78
CA ILE A 21 5.13 40.65 -3.62
C ILE A 21 5.12 39.44 -4.56
N ALA A 22 5.53 39.60 -5.81
CA ALA A 22 5.60 38.50 -6.77
C ALA A 22 6.61 37.42 -6.34
N VAL A 23 7.79 37.82 -5.83
CA VAL A 23 8.79 36.89 -5.28
C VAL A 23 8.25 36.19 -4.04
N ALA A 24 7.58 36.90 -3.13
CA ALA A 24 6.97 36.30 -1.95
C ALA A 24 5.91 35.24 -2.32
N LEU A 25 4.99 35.57 -3.24
CA LEU A 25 3.94 34.64 -3.68
C LEU A 25 4.50 33.42 -4.41
N SER A 26 5.49 33.61 -5.30
CA SER A 26 6.15 32.49 -5.97
C SER A 26 6.86 31.56 -4.99
N SER A 27 7.51 32.09 -3.95
CA SER A 27 8.16 31.27 -2.92
C SER A 27 7.15 30.39 -2.17
N ILE A 28 5.97 30.91 -1.84
CA ILE A 28 4.90 30.17 -1.14
C ILE A 28 4.39 29.03 -2.03
N ILE A 29 4.18 29.28 -3.32
CA ILE A 29 3.72 28.27 -4.26
C ILE A 29 4.77 27.16 -4.44
N ILE A 30 6.04 27.53 -4.58
CA ILE A 30 7.14 26.56 -4.74
C ILE A 30 7.29 25.70 -3.47
N LEU A 31 7.26 26.31 -2.28
CA LEU A 31 7.33 25.59 -0.99
C LEU A 31 6.15 24.62 -0.83
N GLY A 32 4.93 25.06 -1.14
CA GLY A 32 3.75 24.20 -1.13
C GLY A 32 3.85 23.06 -2.15
N GLY A 33 4.36 23.34 -3.35
CA GLY A 33 4.64 22.37 -4.40
C GLY A 33 5.60 21.28 -3.93
N VAL A 34 6.77 21.67 -3.44
CA VAL A 34 7.79 20.73 -2.93
C VAL A 34 7.23 19.87 -1.79
N TYR A 35 6.46 20.45 -0.87
CA TYR A 35 5.85 19.70 0.22
C TYR A 35 4.88 18.61 -0.30
N SER A 36 4.00 18.97 -1.24
CA SER A 36 3.05 18.01 -1.84
C SER A 36 3.75 16.88 -2.60
N MET A 37 4.76 17.21 -3.42
CA MET A 37 5.54 16.23 -4.17
C MET A 37 6.28 15.28 -3.22
N SER A 38 6.82 15.78 -2.11
CA SER A 38 7.49 14.97 -1.10
C SER A 38 6.55 13.94 -0.48
N ARG A 39 5.32 14.34 -0.14
CA ARG A 39 4.30 13.42 0.40
C ARG A 39 3.85 12.40 -0.65
N MET A 40 3.76 12.80 -1.92
CA MET A 40 3.42 11.90 -3.02
C MET A 40 4.49 10.82 -3.26
N LEU A 41 5.78 11.18 -3.21
CA LEU A 41 6.88 10.23 -3.37
C LEU A 41 6.90 9.19 -2.25
N VAL A 42 6.70 9.61 -1.00
CA VAL A 42 6.58 8.68 0.13
C VAL A 42 5.37 7.74 -0.07
N SER A 43 4.23 8.28 -0.51
CA SER A 43 3.04 7.47 -0.81
C SER A 43 3.29 6.47 -1.95
N GLN A 44 3.95 6.87 -3.03
CA GLN A 44 4.33 5.93 -4.11
C GLN A 44 5.26 4.83 -3.61
N GLN A 45 6.26 5.18 -2.81
CA GLN A 45 7.17 4.20 -2.24
C GLN A 45 6.41 3.19 -1.36
N GLN A 46 5.50 3.66 -0.50
CA GLN A 46 4.66 2.79 0.32
C GLN A 46 3.79 1.86 -0.53
N ASN A 47 3.10 2.39 -1.55
CA ASN A 47 2.28 1.56 -2.45
C ASN A 47 3.11 0.48 -3.16
N ASN A 48 4.28 0.83 -3.68
CA ASN A 48 5.17 -0.14 -4.33
C ASN A 48 5.61 -1.24 -3.35
N LEU A 49 5.94 -0.88 -2.11
CA LEU A 49 6.28 -1.86 -1.06
C LEU A 49 5.10 -2.76 -0.71
N GLN A 50 3.89 -2.20 -0.59
CA GLN A 50 2.68 -3.01 -0.36
C GLN A 50 2.47 -4.03 -1.49
N TYR A 51 2.63 -3.63 -2.75
CA TYR A 51 2.50 -4.55 -3.89
C TYR A 51 3.52 -5.69 -3.84
N ILE A 52 4.78 -5.38 -3.50
CA ILE A 52 5.83 -6.40 -3.34
C ILE A 52 5.46 -7.38 -2.23
N VAL A 53 5.08 -6.86 -1.05
CA VAL A 53 4.69 -7.69 0.10
C VAL A 53 3.48 -8.55 -0.23
N ILE A 54 2.45 -7.99 -0.87
CA ILE A 54 1.26 -8.76 -1.28
C ILE A 54 1.64 -9.90 -2.24
N ASN A 55 2.51 -9.63 -3.21
CA ASN A 55 2.94 -10.65 -4.16
C ASN A 55 3.80 -11.72 -3.49
N GLU A 56 4.68 -11.35 -2.57
CA GLU A 56 5.47 -12.31 -1.78
C GLU A 56 4.55 -13.17 -0.91
N LEU A 57 3.56 -12.57 -0.24
CA LEU A 57 2.57 -13.30 0.55
C LEU A 57 1.75 -14.27 -0.30
N ARG A 58 1.31 -13.85 -1.49
CA ARG A 58 0.65 -14.75 -2.45
C ARG A 58 1.56 -15.87 -2.90
N ALA A 59 2.83 -15.58 -3.20
CA ALA A 59 3.80 -16.60 -3.59
C ALA A 59 4.04 -17.61 -2.46
N LYS A 60 4.12 -17.15 -1.20
CA LYS A 60 4.21 -18.03 -0.02
C LYS A 60 2.95 -18.89 0.16
N LEU A 61 1.75 -18.33 -0.05
CA LEU A 61 0.49 -19.09 0.01
C LEU A 61 0.38 -20.15 -1.09
N GLN A 62 0.82 -19.82 -2.30
CA GLN A 62 0.75 -20.70 -3.47
C GLN A 62 1.86 -21.76 -3.47
N GLY A 63 3.05 -21.42 -2.99
CA GLY A 63 4.21 -22.32 -2.94
C GLY A 63 4.22 -23.26 -1.72
N ALA A 64 3.41 -22.99 -0.70
CA ALA A 64 3.36 -23.83 0.50
C ALA A 64 2.64 -25.15 0.27
N THR A 65 3.26 -26.22 0.78
CA THR A 65 2.71 -27.57 0.80
C THR A 65 1.54 -27.67 1.79
N ALA A 66 0.70 -28.70 1.65
CA ALA A 66 -0.43 -28.92 2.57
C ALA A 66 0.02 -29.07 4.03
N GLU A 67 1.15 -29.74 4.29
CA GLU A 67 1.69 -29.92 5.64
C GLU A 67 2.18 -28.60 6.27
N GLU A 68 2.77 -27.70 5.47
CA GLU A 68 3.20 -26.38 5.96
C GLU A 68 1.99 -25.53 6.32
N LYS A 69 0.94 -25.60 5.51
CA LYS A 69 -0.34 -24.95 5.76
C LYS A 69 -0.99 -25.47 7.04
N GLU A 70 -0.99 -26.79 7.26
CA GLU A 70 -1.47 -27.40 8.52
C GLU A 70 -0.68 -26.87 9.72
N LYS A 71 0.65 -26.83 9.64
CA LYS A 71 1.51 -26.32 10.74
C LYS A 71 1.29 -24.84 11.02
N TRP A 72 1.05 -24.02 9.99
CA TRP A 72 0.71 -22.60 10.14
C TRP A 72 -0.64 -22.41 10.83
N CYS A 73 -1.61 -23.25 10.50
CA CYS A 73 -2.94 -23.20 11.10
C CYS A 73 -2.99 -23.81 12.50
N ALA A 74 -2.12 -24.78 12.80
CA ALA A 74 -1.94 -25.35 14.14
C ALA A 74 -1.19 -24.40 15.09
N GLY A 75 -0.48 -23.40 14.55
CA GLY A 75 0.32 -22.44 15.31
C GLY A 75 1.73 -22.92 15.67
N ASP A 76 2.13 -24.09 15.17
CA ASP A 76 3.46 -24.70 15.41
C ASP A 76 4.58 -23.98 14.66
N SER A 77 4.26 -23.34 13.53
CA SER A 77 5.19 -22.49 12.80
C SER A 77 4.50 -21.23 12.29
N LYS A 78 5.22 -20.10 12.28
CA LYS A 78 4.71 -18.82 11.78
C LYS A 78 5.50 -18.44 10.53
N PRO A 79 4.84 -18.19 9.39
CA PRO A 79 5.54 -17.73 8.21
C PRO A 79 6.09 -16.33 8.47
N THR A 80 7.28 -16.06 7.94
CA THR A 80 7.95 -14.77 8.04
C THR A 80 8.23 -14.20 6.65
N ILE A 81 8.23 -12.87 6.55
CA ILE A 81 8.72 -12.12 5.39
C ILE A 81 9.83 -11.16 5.85
N THR A 82 10.68 -10.75 4.92
CA THR A 82 11.71 -9.73 5.17
C THR A 82 11.52 -8.64 4.13
N LEU A 83 11.26 -7.41 4.58
CA LEU A 83 11.05 -6.31 3.64
C LEU A 83 12.38 -5.85 3.03
N PRO A 84 12.37 -5.41 1.76
CA PRO A 84 13.53 -4.77 1.18
C PRO A 84 13.83 -3.48 1.98
N LYS A 85 15.02 -3.42 2.59
CA LYS A 85 15.57 -2.37 3.48
C LYS A 85 15.32 -2.56 4.98
N GLU A 86 14.76 -3.68 5.42
CA GLU A 86 14.69 -4.04 6.84
C GLU A 86 15.41 -5.36 7.08
N ASP A 87 16.32 -5.39 8.05
CA ASP A 87 17.06 -6.60 8.42
C ASP A 87 16.25 -7.54 9.34
N ASN A 88 15.13 -7.03 9.88
CA ASN A 88 14.27 -7.77 10.80
C ASN A 88 13.20 -8.53 10.01
N SER A 89 13.02 -9.80 10.36
CA SER A 89 11.91 -10.60 9.84
C SER A 89 10.62 -10.25 10.55
N ILE A 90 9.54 -10.10 9.78
CA ILE A 90 8.22 -9.78 10.27
C ILE A 90 7.38 -11.05 10.29
N TYR A 91 6.77 -11.34 11.45
CA TYR A 91 5.90 -12.49 11.63
C TYR A 91 4.52 -12.21 11.02
N ILE A 92 4.07 -13.13 10.19
CA ILE A 92 2.73 -13.07 9.59
C ILE A 92 1.72 -13.64 10.57
N THR A 93 0.62 -12.93 10.79
CA THR A 93 -0.53 -13.47 11.51
C THR A 93 -1.32 -14.34 10.55
N VAL A 94 -1.50 -15.60 10.90
CA VAL A 94 -2.22 -16.59 10.08
C VAL A 94 -3.56 -16.87 10.73
N THR A 95 -4.64 -16.74 9.95
CA THR A 95 -5.99 -17.11 10.35
C THR A 95 -6.49 -18.20 9.42
N CYS A 96 -6.93 -19.32 9.99
CA CYS A 96 -7.47 -20.46 9.24
C CYS A 96 -8.86 -20.80 9.75
N LYS A 97 -9.81 -21.00 8.83
CA LYS A 97 -11.18 -21.41 9.13
C LYS A 97 -11.41 -22.81 8.56
N LYS A 98 -11.80 -23.76 9.42
CA LYS A 98 -12.25 -25.08 8.96
C LYS A 98 -13.63 -24.93 8.33
N VAL A 99 -13.82 -25.50 7.14
CA VAL A 99 -15.12 -25.55 6.47
C VAL A 99 -15.40 -27.00 6.09
N ASP A 100 -16.60 -27.49 6.38
CA ASP A 100 -17.03 -28.82 5.97
C ASP A 100 -17.80 -28.71 4.65
N ILE A 101 -17.19 -29.12 3.54
CA ILE A 101 -17.90 -29.16 2.25
C ILE A 101 -18.64 -30.49 2.12
N ASN A 102 -19.97 -30.41 2.18
CA ASN A 102 -20.84 -31.54 1.88
C ASN A 102 -21.39 -31.41 0.46
N ILE A 103 -20.89 -32.23 -0.48
CA ILE A 103 -21.42 -32.28 -1.84
C ILE A 103 -22.63 -33.23 -1.83
N ILE A 104 -23.83 -32.66 -1.91
CA ILE A 104 -25.08 -33.41 -1.97
C ILE A 104 -25.49 -33.53 -3.44
N ASN A 105 -25.51 -34.75 -3.98
CA ASN A 105 -26.02 -35.04 -5.32
C ASN A 105 -27.47 -35.55 -5.21
N SER A 106 -28.36 -35.08 -6.08
CA SER A 106 -29.76 -35.53 -6.17
C SER A 106 -29.90 -37.05 -6.34
N ASN A 107 -28.88 -37.73 -6.89
CA ASN A 107 -28.70 -39.18 -6.81
C ASN A 107 -27.76 -39.51 -5.65
N SER A 108 -28.33 -39.90 -4.52
CA SER A 108 -27.69 -40.18 -3.21
C SER A 108 -26.47 -41.12 -3.18
N THR A 109 -26.09 -41.74 -4.30
CA THR A 109 -24.98 -42.70 -4.42
C THR A 109 -23.59 -42.05 -4.47
N TYR A 110 -23.49 -40.73 -4.64
CA TYR A 110 -22.21 -40.00 -4.74
C TYR A 110 -22.08 -38.86 -3.72
N ASN A 111 -22.67 -39.01 -2.54
CA ASN A 111 -22.45 -38.06 -1.44
C ASN A 111 -21.01 -38.23 -0.93
N LYS A 112 -20.12 -37.31 -1.31
CA LYS A 112 -18.73 -37.28 -0.85
C LYS A 112 -18.57 -36.16 0.16
N LYS A 113 -18.26 -36.54 1.40
CA LYS A 113 -17.68 -35.61 2.37
C LYS A 113 -16.20 -35.46 2.00
N ILE A 114 -15.74 -34.24 1.82
CA ILE A 114 -14.32 -33.94 1.69
C ILE A 114 -13.86 -33.52 3.09
N PRO A 115 -13.23 -34.42 3.88
CA PRO A 115 -12.77 -34.07 5.21
C PRO A 115 -11.52 -33.18 5.14
N ASP A 116 -11.53 -32.10 5.94
CA ASP A 116 -10.35 -31.32 6.36
C ASP A 116 -9.38 -30.86 5.25
N GLU A 117 -9.86 -30.58 4.03
CA GLU A 117 -9.05 -29.77 3.11
C GLU A 117 -8.98 -28.35 3.68
N LEU A 118 -7.77 -27.88 3.99
CA LEU A 118 -7.50 -26.54 4.51
C LEU A 118 -8.15 -25.45 3.64
N LEU A 119 -9.32 -25.04 4.09
CA LEU A 119 -10.09 -23.92 3.59
C LEU A 119 -9.48 -22.61 4.07
N PRO A 120 -9.78 -21.50 3.36
CA PRO A 120 -8.76 -20.61 2.86
C PRO A 120 -7.99 -19.89 3.97
N ILE A 121 -6.71 -19.71 3.70
CA ILE A 121 -5.75 -19.16 4.64
C ILE A 121 -5.70 -17.65 4.43
N LYS A 122 -5.92 -16.90 5.51
CA LYS A 122 -5.80 -15.45 5.54
C LYS A 122 -4.51 -15.07 6.25
N PHE A 123 -3.67 -14.31 5.56
CA PHE A 123 -2.46 -13.70 6.09
C PHE A 123 -2.73 -12.23 6.40
N GLU A 124 -2.40 -11.82 7.62
CA GLU A 124 -2.45 -10.43 8.04
C GLU A 124 -1.07 -9.97 8.53
N ILE A 125 -0.68 -8.78 8.10
CA ILE A 125 0.51 -8.07 8.57
C ILE A 125 0.08 -6.66 8.97
N ASN A 126 0.57 -6.18 10.10
CA ASN A 126 0.32 -4.82 10.55
C ASN A 126 1.65 -4.08 10.73
N GLU A 127 1.99 -3.23 9.75
CA GLU A 127 3.24 -2.47 9.77
C GLU A 127 3.04 -1.01 9.35
N ALA A 128 3.64 -0.09 10.12
CA ALA A 128 3.52 1.34 9.87
C ALA A 128 4.22 1.75 8.56
N SER A 129 5.31 1.09 8.20
CA SER A 129 6.05 1.29 6.95
C SER A 129 5.23 0.93 5.71
N LEU A 130 4.26 0.03 5.88
CA LEU A 130 3.30 -0.40 4.85
C LEU A 130 2.03 0.45 4.83
N GLY A 131 1.92 1.48 5.67
CA GLY A 131 0.71 2.30 5.73
C GLY A 131 -0.45 1.63 6.48
N GLY A 132 -0.20 0.58 7.27
CA GLY A 132 -1.19 -0.06 8.14
C GLY A 132 -1.34 -1.56 7.90
N LYS A 133 -2.59 -2.05 8.03
CA LYS A 133 -2.91 -3.47 7.93
C LYS A 133 -2.99 -3.91 6.46
N ILE A 134 -2.19 -4.91 6.09
CA ILE A 134 -2.32 -5.64 4.82
C ILE A 134 -2.95 -7.01 5.09
N THR A 135 -3.86 -7.43 4.22
CA THR A 135 -4.51 -8.73 4.28
C THR A 135 -4.43 -9.41 2.91
N VAL A 136 -4.02 -10.68 2.90
CA VAL A 136 -3.91 -11.50 1.68
C VAL A 136 -4.48 -12.89 1.94
N GLY A 137 -5.34 -13.36 1.06
CA GLY A 137 -6.03 -14.64 1.20
C GLY A 137 -7.54 -14.47 1.11
N GLU A 138 -8.26 -15.58 1.04
CA GLU A 138 -9.72 -15.59 1.11
C GLU A 138 -10.15 -16.01 2.51
N GLU A 139 -11.24 -15.41 2.99
CA GLU A 139 -11.99 -15.89 4.13
C GLU A 139 -13.34 -16.30 3.56
N LEU A 140 -13.71 -17.58 3.67
CA LEU A 140 -15.10 -17.97 3.40
C LEU A 140 -15.93 -17.41 4.56
N GLU A 141 -16.64 -16.31 4.33
CA GLU A 141 -17.68 -15.82 5.24
C GLU A 141 -18.76 -16.89 5.44
#